data_AF-A0A1G0RLY9-F1
#
_entry.id   AF-A0A1G0RLY9-F1
#
_cell.length_a   1.000
_cell.length_b   1.000
_cell.length_c   1.000
_cell.angle_alpha   90.00
_cell.angle_beta   90.00
_cell.angle_gamma   90.00
#
_symmetry.space_group_name_H-M   'P 1'
#
loop_
_entity.id
_entity.type
_entity.pdbx_description
1 polymer ?
#
loop_
_entity_poly.entity_id
_entity_poly.type
_entity_poly.pdbx_seq_one_letter_code
_entity_poly.pdbx_strand_id
1 'polypeptide(L)'
;MEPAKKKLWDFPWKYRESFIISFSILIVGFLLEYYSENSRLNLPVFPNNLILLLVLISFITTTQKLVNHPFVKWLSSVYAAISVICVFTLLILTMGMIKQTETNEAISFMSKLGLSHIIQSYPYFLLTLFLLIILGFTIVKRLTPFNIKNTGFFLNHAGLFIILSAGSLGLSDVSTYYMSVKEGQTEWNVYDTEGQMYEMPLAINLKSFNMEEYPPNLILVDAFSGEIIKQKKSSKLPEVSQGMTCTINDWSIQVKTYYHKSVMNNSEFIAATDTINSSAAYIIADNKKTKTRKEGWICSEGPIQMPMPL
;
A
#
# COMPACT_ATOMS: atom_id res chain seq x y z
N MET A 1 55.35 0.28 -5.04
CA MET A 1 54.90 -0.03 -3.66
C MET A 1 53.41 -0.26 -3.71
N GLU A 2 52.95 -1.50 -3.55
CA GLU A 2 51.52 -1.77 -3.37
C GLU A 2 51.05 -1.14 -2.04
N PRO A 3 49.91 -0.43 -2.01
CA PRO A 3 49.38 0.11 -0.77
C PRO A 3 48.98 -1.04 0.16
N ALA A 4 49.58 -1.07 1.36
CA ALA A 4 49.28 -2.08 2.37
C ALA A 4 47.76 -2.15 2.63
N LYS A 5 47.20 -3.35 2.46
CA LYS A 5 45.76 -3.60 2.62
C LYS A 5 45.38 -3.40 4.08
N LYS A 6 44.58 -2.36 4.36
CA LYS A 6 44.09 -2.05 5.72
C LYS A 6 43.34 -3.24 6.32
N LYS A 7 43.64 -3.59 7.58
CA LYS A 7 42.94 -4.65 8.30
C LYS A 7 41.52 -4.20 8.64
N LEU A 8 40.59 -5.17 8.67
CA LEU A 8 39.20 -4.94 9.06
C LEU A 8 39.17 -4.44 10.52
N TRP A 9 38.25 -3.53 10.82
CA TRP A 9 38.03 -2.96 12.17
C TRP A 9 39.06 -1.95 12.67
N ASP A 10 40.10 -1.64 11.89
CA ASP A 10 41.01 -0.54 12.22
C ASP A 10 40.37 0.82 11.89
N PHE A 11 40.36 1.75 12.85
CA PHE A 11 39.85 3.11 12.61
C PHE A 11 40.74 3.89 11.61
N PRO A 12 40.22 4.86 10.86
CA PRO A 12 38.79 5.17 10.68
C PRO A 12 38.07 4.10 9.84
N TRP A 13 36.89 3.69 10.29
CA TRP A 13 36.01 2.79 9.54
C TRP A 13 35.48 3.46 8.27
N LYS A 14 35.37 2.68 7.20
CA LYS A 14 34.89 3.12 5.89
C LYS A 14 33.66 2.29 5.49
N TYR A 15 33.34 2.24 4.20
CA TYR A 15 32.18 1.53 3.68
C TYR A 15 32.10 0.07 4.12
N ARG A 16 33.21 -0.69 4.13
CA ARG A 16 33.19 -2.12 4.45
C ARG A 16 32.64 -2.36 5.86
N GLU A 17 33.19 -1.69 6.86
CA GLU A 17 32.76 -1.81 8.25
C GLU A 17 31.34 -1.23 8.44
N SER A 18 31.02 -0.11 7.79
CA SER A 18 29.68 0.49 7.88
C SER A 18 28.59 -0.45 7.37
N PHE A 19 28.81 -1.10 6.21
CA PHE A 19 27.86 -2.06 5.65
C PHE A 19 27.72 -3.29 6.53
N ILE A 20 28.83 -3.82 7.05
CA ILE A 20 28.76 -4.94 8.01
C ILE A 20 27.88 -4.57 9.21
N ILE A 21 28.07 -3.38 9.80
CA ILE A 21 27.26 -2.94 10.95
C ILE A 21 25.79 -2.77 10.57
N SER A 22 25.50 -2.13 9.43
CA SER A 22 24.13 -1.86 9.00
C SER A 22 23.35 -3.15 8.68
N PHE A 23 24.00 -4.10 7.99
CA PHE A 23 23.41 -5.43 7.77
C PHE A 23 23.28 -6.23 9.06
N SER A 24 24.23 -6.10 9.99
CA SER A 24 24.12 -6.77 11.29
C SER A 24 22.89 -6.29 12.06
N ILE A 25 22.61 -4.97 12.04
CA ILE A 25 21.39 -4.41 12.66
C ILE A 25 20.13 -4.97 11.99
N LEU A 26 20.10 -5.05 10.66
CA LEU A 26 18.98 -5.65 9.93
C LEU A 26 18.76 -7.12 10.33
N ILE A 27 19.84 -7.91 10.38
CA ILE A 27 19.78 -9.34 10.77
C ILE A 27 19.27 -9.47 12.21
N VAL A 28 19.80 -8.66 13.14
CA VAL A 28 19.32 -8.64 14.54
C VAL A 28 17.83 -8.29 14.59
N GLY A 29 17.37 -7.33 13.79
CA GLY A 29 15.95 -7.00 13.68
C GLY A 29 15.11 -8.19 13.23
N PHE A 30 15.53 -8.91 12.19
CA PHE A 30 14.81 -10.11 11.73
C PHE A 30 14.81 -11.24 12.76
N LEU A 31 15.90 -11.41 13.51
CA LEU A 31 15.95 -12.38 14.59
C LEU A 31 14.96 -12.01 15.70
N LEU A 32 14.94 -10.75 16.13
CA LEU A 32 13.98 -10.28 17.14
C LEU A 32 12.53 -10.49 16.68
N GLU A 33 12.23 -10.13 15.43
CA GLU A 33 10.91 -10.36 14.83
C GLU A 33 10.52 -11.83 14.84
N TYR A 34 11.44 -12.71 14.43
CA TYR A 34 11.21 -14.15 14.38
C TYR A 34 10.88 -14.76 15.74
N TYR A 35 11.53 -14.28 16.81
CA TYR A 35 11.29 -14.77 18.18
C TYR A 35 10.13 -14.05 18.89
N SER A 36 9.73 -12.86 18.43
CA SER A 36 8.65 -12.07 19.02
C SER A 36 7.28 -12.50 18.48
N GLU A 37 6.94 -13.80 18.56
CA GLU A 37 5.64 -14.44 18.28
C GLU A 37 4.66 -13.73 17.30
N ASN A 38 5.16 -13.11 16.22
CA ASN A 38 4.38 -12.30 15.28
C ASN A 38 3.60 -11.12 15.93
N SER A 39 4.06 -10.62 17.08
CA SER A 39 3.49 -9.44 17.73
C SER A 39 3.97 -8.19 17.01
N ARG A 40 3.05 -7.49 16.34
CA ARG A 40 3.30 -6.14 15.80
C ARG A 40 3.93 -5.27 16.89
N LEU A 41 5.01 -4.59 16.55
CA LEU A 41 5.74 -3.76 17.50
C LEU A 41 4.85 -2.59 17.96
N ASN A 42 4.45 -2.62 19.22
CA ASN A 42 3.72 -1.52 19.86
C ASN A 42 4.72 -0.53 20.48
N LEU A 43 4.89 0.62 19.85
CA LEU A 43 5.71 1.70 20.37
C LEU A 43 4.94 2.49 21.44
N PRO A 44 5.64 3.22 22.32
CA PRO A 44 4.99 4.11 23.28
C PRO A 44 4.11 5.13 22.55
N VAL A 45 2.86 5.28 22.97
CA VAL A 45 1.92 6.30 22.46
C VAL A 45 2.19 7.68 23.06
N PHE A 46 1.61 8.73 22.49
CA PHE A 46 1.65 10.08 23.04
C PHE A 46 1.12 10.09 24.49
N PRO A 47 1.80 10.77 25.44
CA PRO A 47 2.97 11.64 25.28
C PRO A 47 4.34 10.94 25.41
N ASN A 48 4.37 9.62 25.63
CA ASN A 48 5.60 8.89 25.94
C ASN A 48 6.58 8.82 24.73
N ASN A 49 6.07 8.72 23.50
CA ASN A 49 6.91 8.83 22.30
C ASN A 49 7.67 10.17 22.21
N LEU A 50 7.02 11.27 22.58
CA LEU A 50 7.64 12.59 22.59
C LEU A 50 8.76 12.66 23.64
N ILE A 51 8.55 12.10 24.82
CA ILE A 51 9.58 12.00 25.87
C ILE A 51 10.78 11.19 25.36
N LEU A 52 10.54 10.04 24.73
CA LEU A 52 11.58 9.19 24.16
C LEU A 52 12.41 9.95 23.10
N LEU A 53 11.74 10.70 22.22
CA LEU A 53 12.40 11.51 21.20
C LEU A 53 13.28 12.62 21.80
N LEU A 54 12.78 13.32 22.83
CA LEU A 54 13.54 14.36 23.52
C LEU A 54 14.78 13.79 24.23
N VAL A 55 14.64 12.61 24.86
CA VAL A 55 15.77 11.88 25.47
C VAL A 55 16.80 11.52 24.41
N LEU A 56 16.38 11.01 23.24
CA LEU A 56 17.28 10.70 22.13
C LEU A 56 18.03 11.94 21.63
N ILE A 57 17.33 13.05 21.41
CA ILE A 57 17.95 14.32 20.97
C ILE A 57 18.97 14.84 22.00
N SER A 58 18.62 14.77 23.29
CA SER A 58 19.50 15.16 24.40
C SER A 58 20.76 14.30 24.39
N PHE A 59 20.61 12.97 24.33
CA PHE A 59 21.71 12.01 24.27
C PHE A 59 22.66 12.27 23.08
N ILE A 60 22.12 12.49 21.88
CA ILE A 60 22.92 12.78 20.67
C ILE A 60 23.69 14.10 20.85
N THR A 61 23.01 15.13 21.37
CA THR A 61 23.60 16.47 21.51
C THR A 61 24.71 16.49 22.55
N THR A 62 24.50 15.86 23.71
CA THR A 62 25.53 15.78 24.77
C THR A 62 26.71 14.93 24.31
N THR A 63 26.45 13.76 23.72
CA THR A 63 27.51 12.86 23.24
C THR A 63 28.36 13.51 22.15
N GLN A 64 27.75 14.16 21.16
CA GLN A 64 28.49 14.79 20.06
C GLN A 64 29.40 15.95 20.52
N LYS A 65 29.01 16.66 21.58
CA LYS A 65 29.77 17.80 22.12
C LYS A 65 30.84 17.39 23.12
N LEU A 66 30.56 16.38 23.95
CA LEU A 66 31.42 16.01 25.08
C LEU A 66 32.36 14.82 24.78
N VAL A 67 31.98 13.93 23.85
CA VAL A 67 32.71 12.67 23.63
C VAL A 67 33.57 12.74 22.37
N ASN A 68 34.87 12.83 22.54
CA ASN A 68 35.85 12.79 21.44
C ASN A 68 36.34 11.36 21.16
N HIS A 69 35.42 10.47 20.75
CA HIS A 69 35.73 9.06 20.46
C HIS A 69 35.67 8.76 18.94
N PRO A 70 36.56 7.91 18.37
CA PRO A 70 36.54 7.55 16.95
C PRO A 70 35.18 7.02 16.45
N PHE A 71 34.45 6.30 17.30
CA PHE A 71 33.10 5.81 17.01
C PHE A 71 32.08 6.93 16.79
N VAL A 72 32.09 7.98 17.63
CA VAL A 72 31.21 9.16 17.48
C VAL A 72 31.54 9.93 16.20
N LYS A 73 32.84 10.02 15.87
CA LYS A 73 33.28 10.60 14.58
C LYS A 73 32.81 9.78 13.38
N TRP A 74 32.75 8.46 13.51
CA TRP A 74 32.22 7.56 12.49
C TRP A 74 30.69 7.66 12.35
N LEU A 75 29.94 7.74 13.45
CA LEU A 75 28.47 7.93 13.44
C LEU A 75 28.05 9.20 12.71
N SER A 76 28.91 10.21 12.69
CA SER A 76 28.71 11.49 11.98
C SER A 76 29.43 11.56 10.62
N SER A 77 29.75 10.39 10.03
CA SER A 77 30.46 10.27 8.76
C SER A 77 29.52 9.88 7.60
N VAL A 78 29.92 10.27 6.38
CA VAL A 78 29.21 9.91 5.15
C VAL A 78 29.18 8.39 4.93
N TYR A 79 30.22 7.66 5.38
CA TYR A 79 30.28 6.21 5.25
C TYR A 79 29.19 5.50 6.06
N ALA A 80 28.93 5.95 7.29
CA ALA A 80 27.86 5.42 8.12
C ALA A 80 26.48 5.76 7.51
N ALA A 81 26.29 7.02 7.11
CA ALA A 81 25.04 7.50 6.52
C ALA A 81 24.65 6.76 5.24
N ILE A 82 25.54 6.68 4.25
CA ILE A 82 25.25 5.99 2.98
C ILE A 82 24.93 4.52 3.24
N SER A 83 25.67 3.87 4.13
CA SER A 83 25.46 2.45 4.44
C SER A 83 24.07 2.18 5.03
N VAL A 84 23.67 2.92 6.07
CA VAL A 84 22.35 2.72 6.69
C VAL A 84 21.24 3.08 5.72
N ILE A 85 21.39 4.15 4.91
CA ILE A 85 20.41 4.54 3.89
C ILE A 85 20.25 3.42 2.86
N CYS A 86 21.34 2.83 2.36
CA CYS A 86 21.25 1.73 1.39
C CYS A 86 20.52 0.52 1.96
N VAL A 87 20.85 0.10 3.20
CA VAL A 87 20.20 -1.06 3.85
C VAL A 87 18.74 -0.76 4.19
N PHE A 88 18.43 0.44 4.70
CA PHE A 88 17.08 0.89 4.96
C PHE A 88 16.23 0.94 3.68
N THR A 89 16.75 1.54 2.61
CA THR A 89 16.07 1.56 1.30
C THR A 89 15.82 0.16 0.78
N LEU A 90 16.76 -0.77 0.93
CA LEU A 90 16.54 -2.17 0.55
C LEU A 90 15.35 -2.78 1.30
N LEU A 91 15.26 -2.56 2.62
CA LEU A 91 14.09 -3.01 3.40
C LEU A 91 12.79 -2.37 2.91
N ILE A 92 12.76 -1.04 2.73
CA ILE A 92 11.56 -0.33 2.28
C ILE A 92 11.14 -0.75 0.87
N LEU A 93 12.08 -1.05 -0.04
CA LEU A 93 11.73 -1.56 -1.36
C LEU A 93 11.02 -2.92 -1.29
N THR A 94 11.36 -3.78 -0.33
CA THR A 94 10.64 -5.05 -0.13
C THR A 94 9.18 -4.84 0.27
N MET A 95 8.87 -3.74 0.98
CA MET A 95 7.50 -3.36 1.34
C MET A 95 6.62 -3.11 0.11
N GLY A 96 7.18 -2.56 -0.97
CA GLY A 96 6.45 -2.35 -2.23
C GLY A 96 6.27 -3.61 -3.07
N MET A 97 7.03 -4.67 -2.79
CA MET A 97 7.00 -5.94 -3.53
C MET A 97 6.14 -7.00 -2.84
N ILE A 98 5.92 -6.87 -1.52
CA ILE A 98 5.22 -7.86 -0.69
C ILE A 98 3.92 -7.23 -0.18
N LYS A 99 2.80 -7.96 -0.31
CA LYS A 99 1.49 -7.53 0.21
C LYS A 99 1.62 -7.21 1.71
N GLN A 100 1.31 -5.97 2.08
CA GLN A 100 1.21 -5.55 3.48
C GLN A 100 -0.20 -5.87 4.00
N THR A 101 -0.31 -6.57 5.14
CA THR A 101 -1.60 -7.03 5.69
C THR A 101 -1.88 -6.39 7.04
N GLU A 102 -3.08 -5.84 7.20
CA GLU A 102 -3.53 -5.26 8.48
C GLU A 102 -4.07 -6.30 9.46
N THR A 103 -4.39 -7.51 8.98
CA THR A 103 -4.88 -8.62 9.79
C THR A 103 -3.80 -9.70 9.96
N ASN A 104 -3.86 -10.41 11.08
CA ASN A 104 -3.06 -11.61 11.32
C ASN A 104 -3.63 -12.77 10.47
N GLU A 105 -3.47 -12.69 9.15
CA GLU A 105 -3.72 -13.83 8.26
C GLU A 105 -2.77 -14.99 8.63
N ALA A 106 -3.07 -16.19 8.12
CA ALA A 106 -2.37 -17.44 8.45
C ALA A 106 -0.84 -17.28 8.50
N ILE A 107 -0.24 -17.82 9.57
CA ILE A 107 1.19 -17.71 9.86
C ILE A 107 2.02 -18.31 8.72
N SER A 108 2.47 -17.44 7.81
CA SER A 108 3.46 -17.74 6.79
C SER A 108 4.86 -17.43 7.31
N PHE A 109 5.88 -18.10 6.77
CA PHE A 109 7.28 -17.74 7.04
C PHE A 109 7.56 -16.26 6.80
N MET A 110 6.93 -15.66 5.78
CA MET A 110 7.07 -14.23 5.45
C MET A 110 6.47 -13.34 6.55
N SER A 111 5.36 -13.75 7.17
CA SER A 111 4.76 -13.02 8.28
C SER A 111 5.63 -13.11 9.55
N LYS A 112 6.23 -14.27 9.84
CA LYS A 112 7.14 -14.45 10.98
C LYS A 112 8.41 -13.59 10.90
N LEU A 113 8.82 -13.19 9.70
CA LEU A 113 9.95 -12.28 9.49
C LEU A 113 9.52 -10.80 9.43
N GLY A 114 8.25 -10.49 9.68
CA GLY A 114 7.73 -9.13 9.65
C GLY A 114 7.59 -8.52 8.26
N LEU A 115 7.76 -9.31 7.18
CA LEU A 115 7.75 -8.80 5.80
C LEU A 115 6.35 -8.41 5.30
N SER A 116 5.30 -8.95 5.93
CA SER A 116 3.90 -8.57 5.67
C SER A 116 3.43 -7.34 6.46
N HIS A 117 4.24 -6.83 7.39
CA HIS A 117 3.91 -5.66 8.21
C HIS A 117 5.18 -4.87 8.57
N ILE A 118 5.97 -4.52 7.54
CA ILE A 118 7.34 -4.01 7.71
C ILE A 118 7.39 -2.78 8.62
N ILE A 119 6.45 -1.85 8.48
CA ILE A 119 6.39 -0.61 9.28
C ILE A 119 6.24 -0.89 10.79
N GLN A 120 5.64 -2.03 11.16
CA GLN A 120 5.42 -2.44 12.55
C GLN A 120 6.38 -3.57 12.98
N SER A 121 7.50 -3.74 12.27
CA SER A 121 8.48 -4.80 12.51
C SER A 121 9.75 -4.29 13.21
N TYR A 122 10.42 -5.16 13.97
CA TYR A 122 11.73 -4.89 14.59
C TYR A 122 12.83 -4.47 13.58
N PRO A 123 12.98 -5.10 12.39
CA PRO A 123 13.92 -4.66 11.36
C PRO A 123 13.78 -3.19 11.00
N TYR A 124 12.54 -2.75 10.76
CA TYR A 124 12.24 -1.36 10.42
C TYR A 124 12.56 -0.43 11.60
N PHE A 125 12.11 -0.78 12.81
CA PHE A 125 12.36 0.03 13.99
C PHE A 125 13.84 0.24 14.27
N LEU A 126 14.65 -0.84 14.28
CA LEU A 126 16.08 -0.74 14.57
C LEU A 126 16.85 0.06 13.51
N LEU A 127 16.54 -0.16 12.22
CA LEU A 127 17.17 0.60 11.15
C LEU A 127 16.77 2.08 11.17
N THR A 128 15.51 2.37 11.48
CA THR A 128 15.03 3.75 11.59
C THR A 128 15.66 4.45 12.78
N LEU A 129 15.76 3.78 13.93
CA LEU A 129 16.48 4.29 15.10
C LEU A 129 17.95 4.57 14.78
N PHE A 130 18.62 3.64 14.09
CA PHE A 130 20.01 3.82 13.72
C PHE A 130 20.21 4.96 12.71
N LEU A 131 19.31 5.09 11.73
CA LEU A 131 19.27 6.19 10.77
C LEU A 131 19.06 7.54 11.48
N LEU A 132 18.12 7.62 12.43
CA LEU A 132 17.87 8.82 13.25
C LEU A 132 19.11 9.19 14.07
N ILE A 133 19.79 8.21 14.67
CA ILE A 133 21.04 8.43 15.41
C ILE A 133 22.11 9.04 14.50
N ILE A 134 22.39 8.42 13.35
CA ILE A 134 23.40 8.92 12.39
C ILE A 134 23.03 10.32 11.87
N LEU A 135 21.76 10.52 11.52
CA LEU A 135 21.24 11.80 11.03
C LEU A 135 21.37 12.89 12.10
N GLY A 136 20.97 12.61 13.35
CA GLY A 136 21.10 13.52 14.48
C GLY A 136 22.54 13.91 14.76
N PHE A 137 23.46 12.93 14.82
CA PHE A 137 24.89 13.19 14.98
C PHE A 137 25.45 14.06 13.85
N THR A 138 25.00 13.82 12.61
CA THR A 138 25.40 14.60 11.43
C THR A 138 24.90 16.04 11.48
N ILE A 139 23.65 16.25 11.93
CA ILE A 139 23.06 17.57 12.16
C ILE A 139 23.88 18.34 13.21
N VAL A 140 24.06 17.77 14.40
CA VAL A 140 24.74 18.44 15.52
C VAL A 140 26.20 18.77 15.17
N LYS A 141 26.91 17.84 14.51
CA LYS A 141 28.29 18.08 14.05
C LYS A 141 28.40 19.28 13.12
N ARG A 142 27.51 19.40 12.14
CA ARG A 142 27.59 20.47 11.14
C ARG A 142 27.01 21.80 11.63
N LEU A 143 26.18 21.77 12.66
CA LEU A 143 25.73 22.95 13.40
C LEU A 143 26.76 23.46 14.41
N THR A 144 27.86 22.75 14.65
CA THR A 144 28.86 23.13 15.66
C THR A 144 30.20 23.44 14.99
N PRO A 145 30.68 24.70 14.98
CA PRO A 145 30.02 25.91 15.51
C PRO A 145 28.86 26.38 14.62
N PHE A 146 27.91 27.12 15.21
CA PHE A 146 26.72 27.59 14.50
C PHE A 146 27.11 28.58 13.41
N ASN A 147 26.61 28.33 12.19
CA ASN A 147 26.90 29.16 11.02
C ASN A 147 25.65 29.30 10.16
N ILE A 148 25.22 30.55 9.92
CA ILE A 148 24.04 30.89 9.13
C ILE A 148 24.17 30.39 7.67
N LYS A 149 25.39 30.22 7.16
CA LYS A 149 25.62 29.62 5.83
C LYS A 149 25.17 28.16 5.73
N ASN A 150 24.98 27.47 6.87
CA ASN A 150 24.51 26.09 6.93
C ASN A 150 22.99 25.97 7.11
N THR A 151 22.23 27.06 7.03
CA THR A 151 20.75 27.04 7.21
C THR A 151 20.05 26.08 6.25
N GLY A 152 20.41 26.08 4.95
CA GLY A 152 19.82 25.16 3.97
C GLY A 152 20.13 23.69 4.28
N PHE A 153 21.36 23.38 4.72
CA PHE A 153 21.70 22.05 5.18
C PHE A 153 20.86 21.65 6.40
N PHE A 154 20.78 22.55 7.39
CA PHE A 154 20.05 22.32 8.63
C PHE A 154 18.56 22.07 8.37
N LEU A 155 17.88 22.95 7.63
CA LEU A 155 16.44 22.83 7.36
C LEU A 155 16.12 21.51 6.64
N ASN A 156 16.94 21.10 5.67
CA ASN A 156 16.74 19.84 4.96
C ASN A 156 16.90 18.63 5.91
N HIS A 157 18.00 18.57 6.67
CA HIS A 157 18.26 17.41 7.54
C HIS A 157 17.36 17.39 8.77
N ALA A 158 17.04 18.55 9.35
CA ALA A 158 16.09 18.67 10.44
C ALA A 158 14.67 18.33 9.98
N GLY A 159 14.26 18.77 8.79
CA GLY A 159 12.99 18.36 8.18
C GLY A 159 12.91 16.85 8.00
N LEU A 160 13.96 16.23 7.46
CA LEU A 160 14.05 14.77 7.34
C LEU A 160 14.01 14.07 8.71
N PHE A 161 14.72 14.61 9.71
CA PHE A 161 14.73 14.06 11.06
C PHE A 161 13.33 14.12 11.69
N ILE A 162 12.61 15.24 11.53
CA ILE A 162 11.24 15.40 12.01
C ILE A 162 10.30 14.42 11.31
N ILE A 163 10.35 14.34 9.98
CA ILE A 163 9.49 13.43 9.20
C ILE A 163 9.72 11.97 9.61
N LEU A 164 10.98 11.54 9.71
CA LEU A 164 11.31 10.17 10.11
C LEU A 164 10.91 9.88 11.56
N SER A 165 11.22 10.78 12.49
CA SER A 165 10.90 10.55 13.91
C SER A 165 9.39 10.57 14.17
N ALA A 166 8.67 11.55 13.64
CA ALA A 166 7.21 11.63 13.78
C ALA A 166 6.52 10.47 13.03
N GLY A 167 6.97 10.17 11.82
CA GLY A 167 6.42 9.10 11.00
C GLY A 167 6.65 7.70 11.56
N SER A 168 7.71 7.47 12.34
CA SER A 168 7.98 6.17 12.96
C SER A 168 7.47 6.07 14.40
N LEU A 169 7.68 7.09 15.24
CA LEU A 169 7.23 7.07 16.64
C LEU A 169 5.73 7.39 16.80
N GLY A 170 5.14 8.07 15.83
CA GLY A 170 3.70 8.38 15.82
C GLY A 170 2.82 7.26 15.25
N LEU A 171 3.40 6.15 14.76
CA LEU A 171 2.63 5.03 14.20
C LEU A 171 1.65 4.43 15.21
N SER A 172 2.04 4.39 16.49
CA SER A 172 1.21 3.84 17.55
C SER A 172 0.09 4.77 18.00
N ASP A 173 0.08 6.04 17.55
CA ASP A 173 -1.01 6.97 17.82
C ASP A 173 -2.17 6.85 16.80
N VAL A 174 -1.97 6.08 15.73
CA VAL A 174 -3.00 5.86 14.70
C VAL A 174 -3.94 4.74 15.15
N SER A 175 -5.25 5.02 15.09
CA SER A 175 -6.31 4.05 15.33
C SER A 175 -7.29 4.03 14.16
N THR A 176 -7.77 2.84 13.81
CA THR A 176 -8.72 2.62 12.71
C THR A 176 -10.08 2.26 13.29
N TYR A 177 -11.11 3.01 12.90
CA TYR A 177 -12.49 2.75 13.28
C TYR A 177 -13.42 2.75 12.06
N TYR A 178 -14.56 2.09 12.17
CA TYR A 178 -15.59 1.98 11.15
C TYR A 178 -16.84 2.75 11.56
N MET A 179 -17.35 3.59 10.66
CA MET A 179 -18.60 4.33 10.83
C MET A 179 -19.57 3.93 9.72
N SER A 180 -20.77 3.46 10.08
CA SER A 180 -21.84 3.19 9.12
C SER A 180 -22.77 4.41 9.07
N VAL A 181 -22.80 5.12 7.94
CA VAL A 181 -23.62 6.33 7.76
C VAL A 181 -24.69 6.04 6.70
N LYS A 182 -25.96 6.29 7.04
CA LYS A 182 -27.09 6.17 6.11
C LYS A 182 -27.47 7.53 5.56
N GLU A 183 -28.04 7.53 4.35
CA GLU A 183 -28.55 8.77 3.74
C GLU A 183 -29.57 9.46 4.65
N GLY A 184 -29.43 10.78 4.78
CA GLY A 184 -30.26 11.61 5.64
C GLY A 184 -29.95 11.49 7.14
N GLN A 185 -29.04 10.61 7.55
CA GLN A 185 -28.67 10.41 8.96
C GLN A 185 -27.32 11.04 9.29
N THR A 186 -27.19 11.50 10.54
CA THR A 186 -25.95 12.00 11.12
C THR A 186 -25.46 10.98 12.13
N GLU A 187 -24.21 10.55 11.97
CA GLU A 187 -23.58 9.55 12.83
C GLU A 187 -22.27 10.08 13.41
N TRP A 188 -22.02 9.77 14.69
CA TRP A 188 -20.77 10.06 15.39
C TRP A 188 -20.26 8.82 16.16
N ASN A 189 -20.98 7.70 16.07
CA ASN A 189 -20.59 6.44 16.68
C ASN A 189 -19.69 5.68 15.71
N VAL A 190 -18.54 5.23 16.21
CA VAL A 190 -17.61 4.40 15.46
C VAL A 190 -17.40 3.08 16.18
N TYR A 191 -17.02 2.05 15.43
CA TYR A 191 -16.74 0.72 15.93
C TYR A 191 -15.29 0.36 15.63
N ASP A 192 -14.57 -0.21 16.59
CA ASP A 192 -13.24 -0.76 16.34
C ASP A 192 -13.32 -2.13 15.64
N THR A 193 -12.17 -2.76 15.41
CA THR A 193 -12.08 -4.10 14.82
C THR A 193 -12.69 -5.20 15.69
N GLU A 194 -12.91 -4.95 16.97
CA GLU A 194 -13.53 -5.87 17.93
C GLU A 194 -15.03 -5.62 18.09
N GLY A 195 -15.57 -4.59 17.41
CA GLY A 195 -16.97 -4.20 17.47
C GLY A 195 -17.32 -3.34 18.69
N GLN A 196 -16.34 -2.85 19.44
CA GLN A 196 -16.57 -1.92 20.55
C GLN A 196 -16.90 -0.53 20.00
N MET A 197 -17.95 0.08 20.55
CA MET A 197 -18.44 1.39 20.15
C MET A 197 -17.71 2.52 20.89
N TYR A 198 -17.33 3.57 20.16
CA TYR A 198 -16.76 4.81 20.66
C TYR A 198 -17.48 6.01 20.05
N GLU A 199 -17.62 7.09 20.83
CA GLU A 199 -18.16 8.35 20.33
C GLU A 199 -17.02 9.25 19.82
N MET A 200 -17.16 9.74 18.58
CA MET A 200 -16.20 10.65 17.97
C MET A 200 -16.50 12.11 18.33
N PRO A 201 -15.47 12.97 18.45
CA PRO A 201 -15.65 14.42 18.61
C PRO A 201 -16.11 15.12 17.32
N LEU A 202 -16.44 14.36 16.27
CA LEU A 202 -16.95 14.83 14.99
C LEU A 202 -18.11 13.94 14.55
N ALA A 203 -19.11 14.53 13.88
CA ALA A 203 -20.23 13.81 13.29
C ALA A 203 -20.21 13.93 11.76
N ILE A 204 -20.61 12.86 11.08
CA ILE A 204 -20.70 12.79 9.62
C ILE A 204 -22.18 12.66 9.23
N ASN A 205 -22.64 13.50 8.30
CA ASN A 205 -23.98 13.43 7.73
C ASN A 205 -23.91 13.09 6.24
N LEU A 206 -24.54 11.98 5.83
CA LEU A 206 -24.62 11.60 4.43
C LEU A 206 -25.85 12.25 3.79
N LYS A 207 -25.67 13.36 3.07
CA LYS A 207 -26.79 14.07 2.43
C LYS A 207 -27.41 13.31 1.27
N SER A 208 -26.57 12.75 0.41
CA SER A 208 -26.97 12.02 -0.78
C SER A 208 -25.83 11.11 -1.22
N PHE A 209 -26.16 9.90 -1.65
CA PHE A 209 -25.26 8.94 -2.26
C PHE A 209 -25.68 8.73 -3.71
N ASN A 210 -24.76 9.03 -4.63
CA ASN A 210 -24.96 8.75 -6.05
C ASN A 210 -23.83 7.84 -6.51
N MET A 211 -24.19 6.76 -7.20
CA MET A 211 -23.25 5.79 -7.76
C MET A 211 -23.46 5.75 -9.27
N GLU A 212 -22.40 6.07 -10.02
CA GLU A 212 -22.36 5.89 -11.46
C GLU A 212 -21.85 4.48 -11.76
N GLU A 213 -22.70 3.65 -12.40
CA GLU A 213 -22.32 2.32 -12.84
C GLU A 213 -21.80 2.38 -14.29
N TYR A 214 -20.68 1.71 -14.56
CA TYR A 214 -20.15 1.60 -15.91
C TYR A 214 -21.00 0.63 -16.75
N PRO A 215 -21.24 0.92 -18.04
CA PRO A 215 -21.89 -0.03 -18.93
C PRO A 215 -21.07 -1.33 -19.03
N PRO A 216 -21.73 -2.51 -19.11
CA PRO A 216 -21.04 -3.78 -19.26
C PRO A 216 -20.39 -3.89 -20.64
N ASN A 217 -19.34 -4.69 -20.73
CA ASN A 217 -18.64 -4.95 -21.98
C ASN A 217 -19.14 -6.23 -22.65
N LEU A 218 -19.22 -6.24 -23.99
CA LEU A 218 -19.59 -7.43 -24.75
C LEU A 218 -18.38 -8.31 -25.07
N ILE A 219 -18.47 -9.59 -24.73
CA ILE A 219 -17.42 -10.61 -24.93
C ILE A 219 -17.94 -11.78 -25.76
N LEU A 220 -17.04 -12.44 -26.50
CA LEU A 220 -17.31 -13.71 -27.17
C LEU A 220 -16.69 -14.83 -26.33
N VAL A 221 -17.47 -15.87 -26.07
CA VAL A 221 -17.05 -17.04 -25.29
C VAL A 221 -17.25 -18.28 -26.16
N ASP A 222 -16.31 -19.23 -26.08
CA ASP A 222 -16.49 -20.53 -26.71
C ASP A 222 -17.51 -21.36 -25.90
N ALA A 223 -18.55 -21.84 -26.58
CA ALA A 223 -19.68 -22.51 -25.92
C ALA A 223 -19.29 -23.85 -25.26
N PHE A 224 -18.19 -24.48 -25.67
CA PHE A 224 -17.76 -25.78 -25.15
C PHE A 224 -16.66 -25.65 -24.11
N SER A 225 -15.66 -24.80 -24.34
CA SER A 225 -14.55 -24.60 -23.40
C SER A 225 -14.83 -23.55 -22.32
N GLY A 226 -15.82 -22.67 -22.54
CA GLY A 226 -16.08 -21.53 -21.66
C GLY A 226 -14.98 -20.45 -21.71
N GLU A 227 -13.98 -20.59 -22.59
CA GLU A 227 -12.90 -19.64 -22.69
C GLU A 227 -13.31 -18.40 -23.49
N ILE A 228 -12.83 -17.23 -23.06
CA ILE A 228 -13.02 -15.97 -23.79
C ILE A 228 -12.21 -16.00 -25.09
N ILE A 229 -12.90 -15.88 -26.22
CA ILE A 229 -12.27 -15.83 -27.54
C ILE A 229 -11.54 -14.49 -27.69
N LYS A 230 -10.21 -14.53 -27.61
CA LYS A 230 -9.36 -13.33 -27.72
C LYS A 230 -9.61 -12.61 -29.06
N GLN A 231 -9.82 -11.31 -28.98
CA GLN A 231 -9.99 -10.46 -30.16
C GLN A 231 -8.65 -10.31 -30.89
N LYS A 232 -8.65 -10.46 -32.23
CA LYS A 232 -7.41 -10.42 -33.05
C LYS A 232 -6.69 -9.06 -33.04
N LYS A 233 -7.38 -7.99 -32.68
CA LYS A 233 -6.78 -6.67 -32.43
C LYS A 233 -7.08 -6.27 -30.99
N SER A 234 -6.04 -5.82 -30.30
CA SER A 234 -6.09 -5.23 -28.96
C SER A 234 -6.89 -3.92 -28.97
N SER A 235 -8.21 -4.02 -29.17
CA SER A 235 -9.16 -2.93 -28.98
C SER A 235 -9.93 -3.15 -27.69
N LYS A 236 -10.16 -2.05 -26.96
CA LYS A 236 -11.08 -1.95 -25.82
C LYS A 236 -12.35 -2.77 -26.11
N LEU A 237 -12.81 -3.56 -25.14
CA LEU A 237 -14.07 -4.30 -25.29
C LEU A 237 -15.20 -3.30 -25.57
N PRO A 238 -16.14 -3.61 -26.48
CA PRO A 238 -17.25 -2.72 -26.78
C PRO A 238 -18.21 -2.63 -25.59
N GLU A 239 -18.38 -1.43 -25.06
CA GLU A 239 -19.35 -1.10 -24.01
C GLU A 239 -20.77 -1.17 -24.58
N VAL A 240 -21.64 -1.95 -23.94
CA VAL A 240 -23.01 -2.19 -24.39
C VAL A 240 -23.85 -0.93 -24.17
N SER A 241 -24.44 -0.44 -25.24
CA SER A 241 -25.44 0.64 -25.20
C SER A 241 -26.54 0.38 -26.22
N GLN A 242 -27.75 0.87 -25.95
CA GLN A 242 -28.87 0.69 -26.85
C GLN A 242 -28.59 1.34 -28.21
N GLY A 243 -28.82 0.61 -29.31
CA GLY A 243 -28.56 1.08 -30.67
C GLY A 243 -27.10 0.94 -31.12
N MET A 244 -26.19 0.48 -30.26
CA MET A 244 -24.79 0.25 -30.62
C MET A 244 -24.67 -0.84 -31.68
N THR A 245 -23.75 -0.64 -32.63
CA THR A 245 -23.26 -1.70 -33.51
C THR A 245 -21.76 -1.86 -33.32
N CYS A 246 -21.29 -3.09 -33.15
CA CYS A 246 -19.87 -3.40 -33.04
C CYS A 246 -19.51 -4.60 -33.91
N THR A 247 -18.22 -4.76 -34.23
CA THR A 247 -17.71 -5.95 -34.89
C THR A 247 -16.70 -6.61 -33.97
N ILE A 248 -16.95 -7.87 -33.60
CA ILE A 248 -16.03 -8.68 -32.80
C ILE A 248 -15.61 -9.87 -33.66
N ASN A 249 -14.33 -9.91 -34.03
CA ASN A 249 -13.79 -10.88 -34.98
C ASN A 249 -14.61 -10.91 -36.29
N ASP A 250 -15.26 -12.04 -36.60
CA ASP A 250 -16.05 -12.23 -37.82
C ASP A 250 -17.55 -11.92 -37.62
N TRP A 251 -17.97 -11.53 -36.41
CA TRP A 251 -19.36 -11.22 -36.06
C TRP A 251 -19.64 -9.72 -36.08
N SER A 252 -20.70 -9.31 -36.78
CA SER A 252 -21.30 -7.98 -36.68
C SER A 252 -22.46 -8.06 -35.69
N ILE A 253 -22.38 -7.33 -34.59
CA ILE A 253 -23.35 -7.40 -33.49
C ILE A 253 -24.05 -6.04 -33.37
N GLN A 254 -25.38 -6.06 -33.38
CA GLN A 254 -26.24 -4.91 -33.14
C GLN A 254 -27.02 -5.11 -31.84
N VAL A 255 -26.94 -4.13 -30.94
CA VAL A 255 -27.71 -4.10 -29.70
C VAL A 255 -29.02 -3.36 -29.95
N LYS A 256 -30.14 -4.08 -30.00
CA LYS A 256 -31.46 -3.47 -30.23
C LYS A 256 -32.01 -2.81 -28.97
N THR A 257 -31.94 -3.53 -27.86
CA THR A 257 -32.51 -3.11 -26.57
C THR A 257 -31.47 -3.38 -25.49
N TYR A 258 -31.29 -2.44 -24.58
CA TYR A 258 -30.42 -2.60 -23.42
C TYR A 258 -31.15 -2.13 -22.16
N TYR A 259 -31.19 -3.02 -21.18
CA TYR A 259 -31.67 -2.73 -19.84
C TYR A 259 -30.49 -2.80 -18.89
N HIS A 260 -30.14 -1.65 -18.30
CA HIS A 260 -29.08 -1.58 -17.30
C HIS A 260 -29.44 -2.39 -16.04
N LYS A 261 -30.72 -2.37 -15.67
CA LYS A 261 -31.31 -3.21 -14.62
C LYS A 261 -32.45 -4.01 -15.22
N SER A 262 -32.39 -5.32 -15.12
CA SER A 262 -33.34 -6.21 -15.77
C SER A 262 -33.67 -7.45 -14.95
N VAL A 263 -34.88 -7.95 -15.13
CA VAL A 263 -35.32 -9.24 -14.58
C VAL A 263 -35.81 -10.13 -15.71
N MET A 264 -35.48 -11.42 -15.63
CA MET A 264 -35.96 -12.42 -16.57
C MET A 264 -37.43 -12.70 -16.29
N ASN A 265 -38.26 -12.49 -17.30
CA ASN A 265 -39.67 -12.84 -17.32
C ASN A 265 -39.87 -13.89 -18.41
N ASN A 266 -39.94 -15.16 -18.00
CA ASN A 266 -39.93 -16.32 -18.89
C ASN A 266 -38.68 -16.32 -19.80
N SER A 267 -38.83 -16.03 -21.09
CA SER A 267 -37.74 -16.03 -22.09
C SER A 267 -37.28 -14.62 -22.50
N GLU A 268 -37.82 -13.58 -21.86
CA GLU A 268 -37.50 -12.18 -22.15
C GLU A 268 -36.98 -11.46 -20.91
N PHE A 269 -36.31 -10.33 -21.13
CA PHE A 269 -35.90 -9.44 -20.05
C PHE A 269 -36.76 -8.18 -20.08
N ILE A 270 -37.16 -7.73 -18.90
CA ILE A 270 -37.88 -6.46 -18.70
C ILE A 270 -37.07 -5.54 -17.78
N ALA A 271 -37.26 -4.23 -17.93
CA ALA A 271 -36.60 -3.24 -17.07
C ALA A 271 -37.01 -3.42 -15.60
N ALA A 272 -36.04 -3.35 -14.70
CA ALA A 272 -36.23 -3.46 -13.26
C ALA A 272 -35.78 -2.18 -12.54
N THR A 273 -36.30 -1.95 -11.34
CA THR A 273 -36.03 -0.72 -10.56
C THR A 273 -35.03 -0.94 -9.42
N ASP A 274 -34.91 -2.17 -8.92
CA ASP A 274 -34.06 -2.49 -7.77
C ASP A 274 -32.58 -2.68 -8.13
N THR A 275 -31.71 -2.42 -7.15
CA THR A 275 -30.24 -2.43 -7.23
C THR A 275 -29.60 -3.83 -7.30
N ILE A 276 -30.38 -4.91 -7.17
CA ILE A 276 -29.87 -6.30 -7.14
C ILE A 276 -29.97 -6.97 -8.53
N ASN A 277 -30.49 -6.25 -9.54
CA ASN A 277 -30.80 -6.82 -10.85
C ASN A 277 -29.62 -6.72 -11.83
N SER A 278 -29.49 -7.72 -12.71
CA SER A 278 -28.45 -7.79 -13.74
C SER A 278 -28.78 -6.91 -14.95
N SER A 279 -27.75 -6.54 -15.72
CA SER A 279 -27.96 -5.94 -17.04
C SER A 279 -28.30 -7.00 -18.09
N ALA A 280 -29.19 -6.68 -19.02
CA ALA A 280 -29.51 -7.52 -20.19
C ALA A 280 -29.58 -6.72 -21.49
N ALA A 281 -29.23 -7.37 -22.59
CA ALA A 281 -29.25 -6.80 -23.92
C ALA A 281 -29.86 -7.78 -24.92
N TYR A 282 -30.75 -7.31 -25.79
CA TYR A 282 -31.20 -8.07 -26.95
C TYR A 282 -30.29 -7.74 -28.12
N ILE A 283 -29.62 -8.76 -28.65
CA ILE A 283 -28.64 -8.60 -29.73
C ILE A 283 -29.05 -9.35 -30.98
N ILE A 284 -28.60 -8.82 -32.11
CA ILE A 284 -28.60 -9.50 -33.40
C ILE A 284 -27.14 -9.65 -33.83
N ALA A 285 -26.73 -10.88 -34.09
CA ALA A 285 -25.37 -11.21 -34.49
C ALA A 285 -25.35 -11.84 -35.88
N ASP A 286 -24.64 -11.20 -36.81
CA ASP A 286 -24.44 -11.65 -38.19
C ASP A 286 -22.99 -12.08 -38.41
N ASN A 287 -22.78 -13.34 -38.78
CA ASN A 287 -21.46 -13.84 -39.11
C ASN A 287 -21.09 -13.50 -40.57
N LYS A 288 -20.03 -12.72 -40.77
CA LYS A 288 -19.61 -12.27 -42.10
C LYS A 288 -19.11 -13.41 -42.99
N LYS A 289 -18.58 -14.49 -42.42
CA LYS A 289 -18.04 -15.64 -43.15
C LYS A 289 -19.09 -16.70 -43.47
N THR A 290 -19.86 -17.11 -42.47
CA THR A 290 -20.83 -18.20 -42.61
C THR A 290 -22.21 -17.72 -43.08
N LYS A 291 -22.43 -16.40 -43.15
CA LYS A 291 -23.74 -15.78 -43.47
C LYS A 291 -24.87 -16.23 -42.54
N THR A 292 -24.50 -16.71 -41.34
CA THR A 292 -25.47 -17.09 -40.29
C THR A 292 -25.89 -15.86 -39.52
N ARG A 293 -27.19 -15.79 -39.22
CA ARG A 293 -27.79 -14.75 -38.39
C ARG A 293 -28.40 -15.40 -37.16
N LYS A 294 -28.09 -14.87 -35.99
CA LYS A 294 -28.69 -15.28 -34.71
C LYS A 294 -29.18 -14.05 -33.96
N GLU A 295 -30.22 -14.21 -33.16
CA GLU A 295 -30.76 -13.16 -32.31
C GLU A 295 -31.27 -13.72 -30.99
N GLY A 296 -31.16 -12.90 -29.94
CA GLY A 296 -31.72 -13.22 -28.63
C GLY A 296 -31.12 -12.38 -27.51
N TRP A 297 -31.53 -12.72 -26.28
CA TRP A 297 -31.13 -12.02 -25.07
C TRP A 297 -29.81 -12.54 -24.52
N ILE A 298 -28.94 -11.62 -24.13
CA ILE A 298 -27.75 -11.88 -23.32
C ILE A 298 -27.86 -11.08 -22.02
N CYS A 299 -27.29 -11.60 -20.93
CA CYS A 299 -27.23 -10.90 -19.64
C CYS A 299 -25.83 -10.97 -19.04
N SER A 300 -25.49 -9.98 -18.21
CA SER A 300 -24.31 -10.05 -17.35
C SER A 300 -24.67 -10.92 -16.14
N GLU A 301 -23.94 -12.00 -15.88
CA GLU A 301 -24.24 -12.88 -14.74
C GLU A 301 -24.38 -12.11 -13.41
N GLY A 302 -25.52 -12.31 -12.75
CA GLY A 302 -25.66 -12.31 -11.30
C GLY A 302 -26.06 -13.72 -10.84
N PRO A 303 -25.93 -14.09 -9.55
CA PRO A 303 -25.96 -15.47 -9.03
C PRO A 303 -27.25 -16.29 -9.25
N ILE A 304 -28.21 -15.81 -10.03
CA ILE A 304 -29.56 -16.39 -10.21
C ILE A 304 -29.88 -16.69 -11.68
N GLN A 305 -29.09 -16.20 -12.65
CA GLN A 305 -29.42 -16.35 -14.08
C GLN A 305 -28.25 -16.94 -14.85
N MET A 306 -28.43 -18.16 -15.38
CA MET A 306 -27.47 -18.75 -16.31
C MET A 306 -27.44 -17.93 -17.60
N PRO A 307 -26.25 -17.69 -18.19
CA PRO A 307 -26.15 -17.07 -19.49
C PRO A 307 -26.91 -17.93 -20.51
N MET A 308 -27.88 -17.35 -21.21
CA MET A 308 -28.55 -18.06 -22.30
C MET A 308 -27.61 -18.10 -23.50
N PRO A 309 -27.13 -19.29 -23.93
CA PRO A 309 -26.28 -19.38 -25.10
C PRO A 309 -27.11 -19.07 -26.35
N LEU A 310 -26.52 -18.28 -27.27
CA LEU A 310 -27.06 -18.02 -28.60
C LEU A 310 -26.58 -19.04 -29.64
#